data_AF-A0A7R9AJ58-F1
#
_entry.id   AF-A0A7R9AJ58-F1
#
_cell.length_a   1.000
_cell.length_b   1.000
_cell.length_c   1.000
_cell.angle_alpha   90.00
_cell.angle_beta   90.00
_cell.angle_gamma   90.00
#
_symmetry.space_group_name_H-M   'P 1'
#
loop_
_entity.id
_entity.type
_entity.pdbx_description
1 polymer ?
#
loop_
_entity_poly.entity_id
_entity_poly.type
_entity_poly.pdbx_seq_one_letter_code
_entity_poly.pdbx_strand_id
1 'polypeptide(L)'
;MQGYDIRLRPNFGREPLYVGFEIAIASFDSISEVDMDMTLTMYLNQYWKDERLEFSTSDEELTLASDFSRRIWVPDIFFPNDKYSYLHDVTEENKLVRLHGDGSVTYGMRFTTTLSCMMDLHYYPLDSQNCSVEIESCEF
;
A
#
# COMPACT_ATOMS: atom_id res chain seq x y z
N MET A 1 -17.60 -13.73 -9.54
CA MET A 1 -16.50 -13.33 -10.46
C MET A 1 -16.87 -13.35 -11.95
N GLN A 2 -17.97 -13.99 -12.39
CA GLN A 2 -18.30 -13.98 -13.82
C GLN A 2 -18.61 -12.55 -14.30
N GLY A 3 -17.81 -12.03 -15.24
CA GLY A 3 -17.95 -10.67 -15.77
C GLY A 3 -17.17 -9.57 -15.03
N TYR A 4 -16.32 -9.90 -14.06
CA TYR A 4 -15.45 -8.91 -13.41
C TYR A 4 -14.27 -8.55 -14.31
N ASP A 5 -14.10 -7.26 -14.62
CA ASP A 5 -12.95 -6.74 -15.37
C ASP A 5 -11.99 -6.01 -14.42
N ILE A 6 -10.82 -6.62 -14.19
CA ILE A 6 -9.77 -6.11 -13.30
C ILE A 6 -9.15 -4.79 -13.78
N ARG A 7 -9.30 -4.46 -15.05
CA ARG A 7 -8.67 -3.27 -15.65
C ARG A 7 -9.48 -1.99 -15.38
N LEU A 8 -10.73 -2.15 -14.95
CA LEU A 8 -11.62 -1.04 -14.68
C LEU A 8 -11.67 -0.79 -13.18
N ARG A 9 -11.32 0.43 -12.77
CA ARG A 9 -11.52 0.87 -11.39
C ARG A 9 -13.01 0.80 -11.01
N PRO A 10 -13.33 0.58 -9.72
CA PRO A 10 -14.66 0.84 -9.21
C PRO A 10 -15.16 2.24 -9.60
N ASN A 11 -16.45 2.33 -9.91
CA ASN A 11 -17.08 3.58 -10.37
C ASN A 11 -16.45 4.21 -11.62
N PHE A 12 -15.90 3.39 -12.53
CA PHE A 12 -15.35 3.87 -13.80
C PHE A 12 -16.36 4.76 -14.56
N GLY A 13 -15.94 5.97 -14.93
CA GLY A 13 -16.77 6.97 -15.60
C GLY A 13 -17.76 7.72 -14.70
N ARG A 14 -17.70 7.53 -13.37
CA ARG A 14 -18.54 8.20 -12.36
C ARG A 14 -17.68 8.90 -11.30
N GLU A 15 -18.11 8.89 -10.03
CA GLU A 15 -17.38 9.49 -8.92
C GLU A 15 -15.96 8.93 -8.77
N PRO A 16 -15.03 9.72 -8.21
CA PRO A 16 -13.72 9.21 -7.80
C PRO A 16 -13.90 8.11 -6.74
N LEU A 17 -13.02 7.11 -6.80
CA LEU A 17 -12.93 6.11 -5.75
C LEU A 17 -12.11 6.67 -4.61
N TYR A 18 -12.66 6.66 -3.40
CA TYR A 18 -11.90 6.99 -2.19
C TYR A 18 -11.16 5.74 -1.70
N VAL A 19 -9.84 5.86 -1.57
CA VAL A 19 -8.98 4.84 -0.99
C VAL A 19 -8.45 5.35 0.34
N GLY A 20 -8.80 4.66 1.43
CA GLY A 20 -8.25 4.91 2.75
C GLY A 20 -6.92 4.19 2.92
N PHE A 21 -5.97 4.85 3.57
CA PHE A 21 -4.65 4.28 3.87
C PHE A 21 -4.42 4.24 5.38
N GLU A 22 -3.82 3.16 5.84
CA GLU A 22 -3.29 3.04 7.19
C GLU A 22 -1.87 2.47 7.08
N ILE A 23 -0.93 3.14 7.74
CA ILE A 23 0.48 2.76 7.76
C ILE A 23 0.85 2.42 9.20
N ALA A 24 1.38 1.23 9.41
CA ALA A 24 2.02 0.83 10.65
C ALA A 24 3.50 0.60 10.41
N ILE A 25 4.35 1.46 10.99
CA ILE A 25 5.81 1.34 10.89
C ILE A 25 6.26 0.18 11.79
N ALA A 26 6.94 -0.80 11.21
CA ALA A 26 7.51 -1.91 11.95
C ALA A 26 8.90 -1.57 12.49
N SER A 27 9.76 -0.97 11.64
CA SER A 27 11.10 -0.57 12.01
C SER A 27 11.66 0.50 11.07
N PHE A 28 12.56 1.32 11.62
CA PHE A 28 13.54 2.06 10.85
C PHE A 28 14.81 1.22 10.80
N ASP A 29 15.20 0.77 9.61
CA ASP A 29 16.23 -0.23 9.43
C ASP A 29 17.62 0.41 9.29
N SER A 30 17.71 1.50 8.53
CA SER A 30 18.94 2.30 8.39
C SER A 30 18.65 3.73 7.97
N ILE A 31 19.57 4.63 8.30
CA ILE A 31 19.63 6.02 7.86
C ILE A 31 21.06 6.22 7.34
N SER A 32 21.21 6.57 6.06
CA SER A 32 22.51 6.79 5.42
C SER A 32 22.69 8.27 5.09
N GLU A 33 23.59 8.94 5.81
CA GLU A 33 23.99 10.32 5.50
C GLU A 33 24.87 10.39 4.24
N VAL A 34 25.50 9.26 3.88
CA VAL A 34 26.33 9.14 2.67
C VAL A 34 25.47 9.03 1.42
N ASP A 35 24.45 8.17 1.47
CA ASP A 35 23.57 7.91 0.33
C ASP A 35 22.35 8.86 0.30
N MET A 36 22.13 9.63 1.38
CA MET A 36 20.96 10.51 1.54
C MET A 36 19.65 9.72 1.43
N ASP A 37 19.53 8.67 2.23
CA ASP A 37 18.32 7.83 2.28
C ASP A 37 18.04 7.23 3.66
N MET A 38 16.81 6.71 3.77
CA MET A 38 16.30 6.02 4.94
C MET A 38 15.60 4.74 4.48
N THR A 39 15.98 3.61 5.08
CA THR A 39 15.30 2.34 4.88
C THR A 39 14.35 2.06 6.03
N LEU A 40 13.10 1.73 5.71
CA LEU A 40 12.08 1.39 6.70
C LEU A 40 11.23 0.20 6.26
N THR A 41 10.79 -0.57 7.24
CA THR A 41 9.85 -1.67 7.05
C THR A 41 8.50 -1.27 7.61
N MET A 42 7.43 -1.41 6.81
CA MET A 42 6.08 -1.03 7.21
C MET A 42 5.01 -2.01 6.71
N TYR A 43 3.87 -1.98 7.40
CA TYR A 43 2.61 -2.56 6.94
C TYR A 43 1.76 -1.43 6.37
N LEU A 44 1.25 -1.63 5.16
CA LEU A 44 0.30 -0.73 4.52
C LEU A 44 -1.02 -1.45 4.31
N ASN A 45 -2.08 -0.92 4.92
CA ASN A 45 -3.45 -1.34 4.67
C ASN A 45 -4.14 -0.31 3.79
N GLN A 46 -4.82 -0.81 2.77
CA GLN A 46 -5.64 -0.02 1.86
C GLN A 46 -7.09 -0.45 2.01
N TYR A 47 -7.98 0.53 2.00
CA TYR A 47 -9.41 0.33 2.19
C TYR A 47 -10.17 1.01 1.05
N TRP A 48 -10.94 0.25 0.29
CA TRP A 48 -11.83 0.82 -0.73
C TRP A 48 -13.11 -0.01 -0.84
N LYS A 49 -14.12 0.53 -1.51
CA LYS A 49 -15.38 -0.17 -1.78
C LYS A 49 -15.51 -0.49 -3.26
N ASP A 50 -15.82 -1.74 -3.58
CA ASP A 50 -16.14 -2.20 -4.93
C ASP A 50 -17.48 -2.95 -4.92
N GLU A 51 -18.54 -2.26 -5.34
CA GLU A 51 -19.91 -2.81 -5.40
C GLU A 51 -20.01 -4.08 -6.26
N ARG A 52 -19.07 -4.29 -7.20
CA ARG A 52 -19.03 -5.51 -8.04
C ARG A 52 -18.61 -6.76 -7.27
N LEU A 53 -18.05 -6.58 -6.07
CA LEU A 53 -17.61 -7.65 -5.18
C LEU A 53 -18.58 -7.91 -4.02
N GLU A 54 -19.73 -7.24 -3.98
CA GLU A 54 -20.80 -7.52 -3.02
C GLU A 54 -21.28 -8.99 -3.15
N PHE A 55 -21.36 -9.68 -2.01
CA PHE A 55 -21.79 -11.08 -1.97
C PHE A 55 -22.82 -11.39 -0.88
N SER A 56 -22.98 -10.51 0.11
CA SER A 56 -23.93 -10.69 1.21
C SER A 56 -24.40 -9.36 1.78
N THR A 57 -25.57 -9.35 2.41
CA THR A 57 -26.10 -8.17 3.13
C THR A 57 -25.84 -8.25 4.65
N SER A 58 -25.16 -9.29 5.12
CA SER A 58 -24.75 -9.47 6.52
C SER A 58 -23.31 -8.98 6.76
N ASP A 59 -22.90 -8.86 8.03
CA ASP A 59 -21.51 -8.59 8.46
C ASP A 59 -20.57 -9.79 8.23
N GLU A 60 -20.72 -10.47 7.10
CA GLU A 60 -19.83 -11.55 6.70
C GLU A 60 -18.51 -11.00 6.16
N GLU A 61 -17.40 -11.64 6.54
CA GLU A 61 -16.08 -11.36 6.01
C GLU A 61 -15.44 -12.63 5.46
N LEU A 62 -14.79 -12.50 4.31
CA LEU A 62 -13.98 -13.55 3.69
C LEU A 62 -12.53 -13.10 3.69
N THR A 63 -11.68 -13.81 4.44
CA THR A 63 -10.22 -13.67 4.31
C THR A 63 -9.75 -14.59 3.20
N LEU A 64 -9.17 -14.01 2.16
CA LEU A 64 -8.82 -14.66 0.92
C LEU A 64 -7.30 -14.80 0.81
N ALA A 65 -6.85 -15.81 0.07
CA ALA A 65 -5.43 -16.03 -0.18
C ALA A 65 -4.83 -14.88 -1.01
N SER A 66 -3.51 -14.71 -0.91
CA SER A 66 -2.76 -13.64 -1.58
C SER A 66 -2.95 -13.62 -3.11
N ASP A 67 -3.17 -14.79 -3.72
CA ASP A 67 -3.41 -14.94 -5.16
C ASP A 67 -4.71 -14.28 -5.64
N PHE A 68 -5.68 -14.06 -4.75
CA PHE A 68 -6.93 -13.39 -5.05
C PHE A 68 -6.72 -11.94 -5.47
N SER A 69 -5.68 -11.27 -4.94
CA SER A 69 -5.32 -9.90 -5.32
C SER A 69 -5.06 -9.75 -6.83
N ARG A 70 -4.65 -10.82 -7.52
CA ARG A 70 -4.40 -10.82 -8.97
C ARG A 70 -5.70 -10.92 -9.79
N ARG A 71 -6.83 -11.16 -9.15
CA ARG A 71 -8.15 -11.36 -9.80
C ARG A 71 -9.14 -10.23 -9.54
N ILE A 72 -8.73 -9.23 -8.77
CA ILE A 72 -9.51 -8.03 -8.49
C ILE A 72 -8.73 -6.79 -8.91
N TRP A 73 -9.44 -5.68 -9.08
CA TRP A 73 -8.80 -4.38 -9.20
C TRP A 73 -8.20 -3.99 -7.84
N VAL A 74 -6.96 -3.52 -7.84
CA VAL A 74 -6.24 -3.02 -6.66
C VAL A 74 -5.69 -1.63 -7.02
N PRO A 75 -5.75 -0.64 -6.13
CA PRO A 75 -5.16 0.68 -6.39
C PRO A 75 -3.66 0.58 -6.70
N ASP A 76 -3.24 1.33 -7.70
CA ASP A 76 -1.86 1.46 -8.19
C ASP A 76 -1.15 2.61 -7.47
N ILE A 77 -0.84 2.36 -6.20
CA ILE A 77 -0.02 3.28 -5.41
C ILE A 77 1.46 3.05 -5.63
N PHE A 78 2.22 4.14 -5.66
CA PHE A 78 3.67 4.14 -5.70
C PHE A 78 4.25 5.17 -4.72
N PHE A 79 5.55 5.05 -4.48
CA PHE A 79 6.32 5.91 -3.60
C PHE A 79 7.27 6.76 -4.46
N PRO A 80 6.97 8.03 -4.73
CA PRO A 80 7.77 8.86 -5.64
C PRO A 80 9.23 8.98 -5.24
N ASN A 81 9.48 8.98 -3.93
CA ASN A 81 10.82 9.11 -3.36
C ASN A 81 11.51 7.77 -3.14
N ASP A 82 10.95 6.64 -3.61
CA ASP A 82 11.55 5.30 -3.50
C ASP A 82 12.76 5.15 -4.42
N LYS A 83 13.88 4.71 -3.84
CA LYS A 83 15.05 4.26 -4.58
C LYS A 83 15.00 2.76 -4.83
N TYR A 84 14.52 2.00 -3.86
CA TYR A 84 14.47 0.54 -3.88
C TYR A 84 13.46 0.03 -2.85
N SER A 85 12.51 -0.78 -3.31
CA SER A 85 11.54 -1.43 -2.44
C SER A 85 11.31 -2.89 -2.82
N TYR A 86 10.91 -3.69 -1.83
CA TYR A 86 10.53 -5.09 -2.05
C TYR A 86 9.43 -5.53 -1.09
N LEU A 87 8.54 -6.37 -1.60
CA LEU A 87 7.52 -7.05 -0.81
C LEU A 87 8.14 -8.27 -0.12
N HIS A 88 7.78 -8.49 1.15
CA HIS A 88 8.22 -9.69 1.87
C HIS A 88 7.46 -10.92 1.33
N ASP A 89 8.20 -11.95 0.90
CA ASP A 89 7.68 -13.12 0.18
C ASP A 89 7.91 -14.47 0.89
N VAL A 90 8.46 -14.45 2.10
CA VAL A 90 8.74 -15.65 2.90
C VAL A 90 7.70 -15.81 4.03
N THR A 91 6.99 -16.94 4.16
CA THR A 91 6.96 -18.15 3.31
C THR A 91 6.02 -18.06 2.10
N GLU A 92 5.19 -17.02 2.03
CA GLU A 92 4.38 -16.61 0.89
C GLU A 92 4.40 -15.07 0.78
N GLU A 93 3.97 -14.50 -0.36
CA GLU A 93 3.74 -13.06 -0.50
C GLU A 93 2.87 -12.56 0.68
N ASN A 94 3.42 -11.67 1.51
CA ASN A 94 2.71 -11.06 2.65
C ASN A 94 1.67 -10.05 2.16
N LYS A 95 0.62 -10.59 1.55
CA LYS A 95 -0.57 -9.88 1.09
C LYS A 95 -1.78 -10.50 1.76
N LEU A 96 -2.59 -9.67 2.38
CA LEU A 96 -3.87 -10.03 2.95
C LEU A 96 -4.96 -9.38 2.10
N VAL A 97 -5.90 -10.16 1.60
CA VAL A 97 -7.14 -9.61 1.02
C VAL A 97 -8.29 -10.04 1.92
N ARG A 98 -9.03 -9.07 2.44
CA ARG A 98 -10.28 -9.32 3.16
C ARG A 98 -11.43 -8.62 2.44
N LEU A 99 -12.43 -9.40 2.07
CA LEU A 99 -13.63 -8.93 1.40
C LEU A 99 -14.79 -8.97 2.40
N HIS A 100 -15.47 -7.85 2.57
CA HIS A 100 -16.67 -7.72 3.38
C HIS A 100 -17.92 -7.94 2.52
N GLY A 101 -19.02 -8.42 3.13
CA GLY A 101 -20.28 -8.71 2.44
C GLY A 101 -20.78 -7.58 1.55
N ASP A 102 -20.62 -6.34 2.05
CA ASP A 102 -21.02 -5.10 1.41
C ASP A 102 -20.06 -4.59 0.30
N GLY A 103 -19.09 -5.42 -0.12
CA GLY A 103 -18.14 -5.08 -1.18
C GLY A 103 -16.97 -4.19 -0.72
N SER A 104 -16.86 -3.88 0.57
CA SER A 104 -15.66 -3.25 1.12
C SER A 104 -14.47 -4.22 1.07
N VAL A 105 -13.30 -3.73 0.69
CA VAL A 105 -12.07 -4.50 0.54
C VAL A 105 -11.00 -3.90 1.43
N THR A 106 -10.38 -4.76 2.23
CA THR A 106 -9.12 -4.46 2.94
C THR A 106 -7.99 -5.20 2.25
N TYR A 107 -6.96 -4.47 1.83
CA TYR A 107 -5.75 -5.01 1.24
C TYR A 107 -4.54 -4.60 2.06
N GLY A 108 -3.98 -5.56 2.79
CA GLY A 108 -2.80 -5.36 3.61
C GLY A 108 -1.56 -5.92 2.93
N MET A 109 -0.44 -5.20 3.00
CA MET A 109 0.85 -5.72 2.57
C MET A 109 1.99 -5.26 3.47
N ARG A 110 3.01 -6.11 3.60
CA ARG A 110 4.27 -5.77 4.28
C ARG A 110 5.38 -5.60 3.25
N PHE A 111 6.05 -4.46 3.29
CA PHE A 111 7.20 -4.18 2.43
C PHE A 111 8.27 -3.40 3.17
N THR A 112 9.48 -3.47 2.63
CA THR A 112 10.61 -2.63 3.03
C THR A 112 10.94 -1.72 1.86
N THR A 113 11.15 -0.44 2.13
CA THR A 113 11.49 0.57 1.13
C THR A 113 12.65 1.42 1.63
N THR A 114 13.55 1.76 0.70
CA THR A 114 14.63 2.73 0.87
C THR A 114 14.21 4.01 0.16
N LEU A 115 13.89 5.03 0.94
CA LEU A 115 13.38 6.31 0.48
C LEU A 115 14.48 7.35 0.47
N SER A 116 14.53 8.15 -0.58
CA SER A 116 15.41 9.32 -0.65
C SER A 116 15.03 10.35 0.42
N CYS A 117 16.06 10.85 1.11
CA CYS A 117 15.92 11.87 2.14
C CYS A 117 17.11 12.85 2.05
N MET A 118 16.84 14.07 1.59
CA MET A 118 17.85 15.11 1.49
C MET A 118 18.15 15.69 2.88
N MET A 119 19.30 15.32 3.45
CA MET A 119 19.71 15.73 4.79
C MET A 119 20.54 17.01 4.76
N ASP A 120 20.34 17.87 5.76
CA ASP A 120 21.13 19.07 6.00
C ASP A 120 22.18 18.83 7.10
N LEU A 121 23.42 18.55 6.69
CA LEU A 121 24.52 18.19 7.60
C LEU A 121 25.36 19.40 8.07
N HIS A 122 24.88 20.64 7.95
CA HIS A 122 25.67 21.83 8.33
C HIS A 122 26.09 21.82 9.82
N TYR A 123 25.30 21.19 10.69
CA TYR A 123 25.53 21.13 12.14
C TYR A 123 25.89 19.74 12.67
N TYR A 124 26.34 18.82 11.81
CA TYR A 124 26.68 17.46 12.22
C TYR A 124 27.68 17.44 13.41
N PRO A 125 27.45 16.64 14.48
CA PRO A 125 26.37 15.66 14.68
C PRO A 125 25.18 16.17 15.53
N LEU A 126 24.98 17.50 15.61
CA LEU A 126 23.97 18.18 16.44
C LEU A 126 22.85 18.81 15.60
N ASP A 127 22.52 18.16 14.50
CA ASP A 127 21.51 18.52 13.51
C ASP A 127 20.20 17.74 13.72
N SER A 128 19.17 18.12 12.96
CA SER A 128 17.87 17.45 12.94
C SER A 128 17.42 17.28 11.51
N GLN A 129 17.01 16.06 11.13
CA GLN A 129 16.63 15.71 9.77
C GLN A 129 15.14 15.41 9.67
N ASN A 130 14.54 15.82 8.54
CA ASN A 130 13.14 15.53 8.23
C ASN A 130 13.08 14.70 6.94
N CYS A 131 12.74 13.42 7.08
CA CYS A 131 12.56 12.49 5.96
C CYS A 131 11.08 12.21 5.75
N SER A 132 10.60 12.38 4.51
CA SER A 132 9.21 12.13 4.13
C SER A 132 9.00 10.69 3.61
N VAL A 133 7.77 10.19 3.78
CA VAL A 133 7.25 9.06 3.02
C VAL A 133 6.16 9.62 2.13
N GLU A 134 6.37 9.58 0.82
CA GLU A 134 5.43 10.12 -0.17
C GLU A 134 4.64 8.96 -0.79
N ILE A 135 3.33 9.12 -0.90
CA ILE A 135 2.43 8.10 -1.45
C ILE A 135 1.54 8.78 -2.48
N GLU A 136 1.58 8.26 -3.70
CA GLU A 136 0.82 8.80 -4.83
C GLU A 136 0.15 7.65 -5.61
N SER A 137 -0.92 7.97 -6.35
CA SER A 137 -1.53 7.08 -7.34
C SER A 137 -0.87 7.28 -8.71
N CYS A 138 -0.59 6.19 -9.43
CA CYS A 138 0.14 6.26 -10.70
C CYS A 138 -0.76 6.70 -11.88
N GLU A 139 -1.94 6.08 -12.05
CA GLU A 139 -2.77 6.24 -13.24
C GLU A 139 -4.16 6.87 -12.98
N PHE A 140 -4.32 7.65 -11.90
CA PHE A 140 -5.55 8.39 -11.62
C PHE A 140 -5.32 9.86 -11.30
#